data_AF-A0A5S9M0Q9-F1
#
_entry.id   AF-A0A5S9M0Q9-F1
#
_cell.length_a   1.000
_cell.length_b   1.000
_cell.length_c   1.000
_cell.angle_alpha   90.00
_cell.angle_beta   90.00
_cell.angle_gamma   90.00
#
_symmetry.space_group_name_H-M   'P 1'
#
loop_
_entity.id
_entity.type
_entity.pdbx_description
1 polymer ?
#
loop_
_entity_poly.entity_id
_entity_poly.type
_entity_poly.pdbx_seq_one_letter_code
_entity_poly.pdbx_strand_id
1 'polypeptide(L)'
;MEEISAYFQEMTGTAYEVGKQQAVWLKENPRLKTQYIRTEPVTQQAVKETKQLIRPFLPQLDEEFAGFCDEMQLHERYLTFFYSSHLQPGCSHCVRQGDMAAGQQTVMLRNYDFSPIFLMICVL
;
A
#
# COMPACT_ATOMS: atom_id res chain seq x y z
N MET A 1 19.80 -17.29 -8.55
CA MET A 1 18.74 -17.06 -7.57
C MET A 1 18.99 -15.66 -7.05
N GLU A 2 18.09 -14.72 -7.29
CA GLU A 2 18.26 -13.36 -6.79
C GLU A 2 18.08 -13.37 -5.27
N GLU A 3 18.91 -12.59 -4.58
CA GLU A 3 18.82 -12.43 -3.13
C GLU A 3 17.65 -11.49 -2.82
N ILE A 4 16.64 -11.98 -2.10
CA ILE A 4 15.47 -11.20 -1.71
C ILE A 4 15.69 -10.74 -0.27
N SER A 5 15.79 -9.43 -0.08
CA SER A 5 15.85 -8.80 1.25
C SER A 5 14.48 -8.29 1.67
N ALA A 6 14.11 -8.54 2.93
CA ALA A 6 12.89 -8.02 3.54
C ALA A 6 13.22 -7.10 4.72
N TYR A 7 12.43 -6.04 4.88
CA TYR A 7 12.55 -5.08 5.96
C TYR A 7 11.23 -5.02 6.72
N PHE A 8 11.31 -5.05 8.04
CA PHE A 8 10.14 -5.01 8.92
C PHE A 8 10.25 -3.77 9.80
N GLN A 9 9.19 -2.98 9.81
CA GLN A 9 9.07 -1.81 10.65
C GLN A 9 7.76 -1.93 11.44
N GLU A 10 7.87 -1.90 12.77
CA GLU A 10 6.71 -1.76 13.63
C GLU A 10 6.35 -0.27 13.73
N MET A 11 5.08 0.05 13.54
CA MET A 11 4.54 1.40 13.65
C MET A 11 3.35 1.36 14.59
N THR A 12 3.34 2.26 15.58
CA THR A 12 2.34 2.23 16.66
C THR A 12 1.79 3.62 16.93
N GLY A 13 0.63 3.70 17.58
CA GLY A 13 -0.07 4.95 17.88
C GLY A 13 -1.36 5.10 17.08
N THR A 14 -1.83 6.35 16.98
CA THR A 14 -2.97 6.73 16.14
C THR A 14 -2.64 6.57 14.65
N ALA A 15 -3.66 6.51 13.80
CA ALA A 15 -3.46 6.41 12.35
C ALA A 15 -2.64 7.59 11.81
N TYR A 16 -2.86 8.79 12.34
CA TYR A 16 -2.04 9.97 12.03
C TYR A 16 -0.56 9.77 12.39
N GLU A 17 -0.27 9.30 13.61
CA GLU A 17 1.12 9.04 14.05
C GLU A 17 1.80 7.93 13.24
N VAL A 18 1.05 6.90 12.84
CA VAL A 18 1.52 5.85 11.92
C VAL A 18 1.87 6.46 10.57
N GLY A 19 1.01 7.33 10.02
CA GLY A 19 1.31 8.07 8.78
C GLY A 19 2.60 8.88 8.84
N LYS A 20 2.87 9.56 9.97
CA LYS A 20 4.14 10.27 10.18
C LYS A 20 5.33 9.32 10.22
N GLN A 21 5.21 8.18 10.90
CA GLN A 21 6.27 7.17 10.96
C GLN A 21 6.58 6.59 9.59
N GLN A 22 5.57 6.34 8.74
CA GLN A 22 5.77 5.93 7.35
C GLN A 22 6.53 6.98 6.54
N ALA A 23 6.19 8.26 6.71
CA ALA A 23 6.89 9.35 6.04
C ALA A 23 8.38 9.41 6.46
N VAL A 24 8.69 9.29 7.76
CA VAL A 24 10.07 9.25 8.26
C VAL A 24 10.82 8.05 7.67
N TRP A 25 10.22 6.86 7.71
CA TRP A 25 10.82 5.66 7.15
C TRP A 25 11.10 5.81 5.64
N LEU A 26 10.19 6.43 4.89
CA LEU A 26 10.40 6.69 3.46
C LEU A 26 11.54 7.69 3.21
N LYS A 27 11.71 8.71 4.06
CA LYS A 27 12.84 9.65 3.99
C LYS A 27 14.17 8.94 4.17
N GLU A 28 14.22 7.94 5.06
CA GLU A 28 15.40 7.09 5.29
C GLU A 28 15.66 6.08 4.15
N ASN A 29 14.65 5.82 3.32
CA ASN A 29 14.72 4.88 2.19
C ASN A 29 14.39 5.55 0.83
N PRO A 30 15.21 6.51 0.34
CA PRO A 30 14.87 7.31 -0.85
C PRO A 30 14.64 6.51 -2.14
N ARG A 31 15.21 5.30 -2.23
CA ARG A 31 15.02 4.39 -3.37
C ARG A 31 13.56 3.98 -3.57
N LEU A 32 12.76 4.03 -2.50
CA LEU A 32 11.34 3.68 -2.52
C LEU A 32 10.43 4.87 -2.83
N LYS A 33 10.97 6.09 -2.90
CA LYS A 33 10.18 7.32 -3.02
C LYS A 33 9.26 7.32 -4.24
N THR A 34 9.73 6.83 -5.38
CA THR A 34 8.95 6.76 -6.63
C THR A 34 7.78 5.79 -6.56
N GLN A 35 7.79 4.85 -5.62
CA GLN A 35 6.70 3.90 -5.39
C GLN A 35 5.58 4.55 -4.58
N TYR A 36 5.91 5.42 -3.61
CA TYR A 36 4.92 6.07 -2.73
C TYR A 36 4.44 7.41 -3.28
N ILE A 37 5.31 8.14 -4.00
CA ILE A 37 5.08 9.51 -4.45
C ILE A 37 5.33 9.59 -5.95
N ARG A 38 4.32 10.10 -6.66
CA ARG A 38 4.36 10.36 -8.10
C ARG A 38 5.00 11.73 -8.39
N THR A 39 5.54 11.86 -9.60
CA THR A 39 5.97 13.16 -10.14
C THR A 39 4.79 14.02 -10.57
N GLU A 40 3.75 13.39 -11.12
CA GLU A 40 2.53 14.05 -11.58
C GLU A 40 1.36 13.77 -10.62
N PRO A 41 0.57 14.79 -10.25
CA PRO A 41 -0.56 14.60 -9.36
C PRO A 41 -1.72 13.90 -10.08
N VAL A 42 -2.50 13.09 -9.35
CA VAL A 42 -3.83 12.68 -9.83
C VAL A 42 -4.80 13.86 -9.79
N THR A 43 -5.95 13.74 -10.47
CA THR A 43 -6.99 14.77 -10.43
C THR A 43 -7.60 14.85 -9.03
N GLN A 44 -8.06 16.04 -8.63
CA GLN A 44 -8.72 16.21 -7.33
C GLN A 44 -10.01 15.38 -7.24
N GLN A 45 -10.71 15.22 -8.38
CA GLN A 45 -11.91 14.41 -8.47
C GLN A 45 -11.61 12.92 -8.21
N ALA A 46 -10.54 12.38 -8.79
CA ALA A 46 -10.11 11.00 -8.55
C ALA A 46 -9.84 10.74 -7.06
N VAL A 47 -9.08 11.62 -6.38
CA VAL A 47 -8.84 11.52 -4.93
C VAL A 47 -10.15 11.50 -4.15
N LYS A 48 -11.06 12.42 -4.46
CA LYS A 48 -12.35 12.53 -3.77
C LYS A 48 -13.20 11.27 -3.95
N GLU A 49 -13.28 10.74 -5.16
CA GLU A 49 -14.03 9.52 -5.49
C GLU A 49 -13.44 8.31 -4.76
N THR A 50 -12.11 8.12 -4.81
CA THR A 50 -11.44 7.06 -4.07
C THR A 50 -11.74 7.14 -2.58
N LYS A 51 -11.57 8.32 -1.96
CA LYS A 51 -11.84 8.53 -0.52
C LYS A 51 -13.30 8.21 -0.17
N GLN A 52 -14.26 8.63 -1.00
CA GLN A 52 -15.68 8.32 -0.79
C GLN A 52 -15.97 6.81 -0.81
N LEU A 53 -15.29 6.05 -1.68
CA LEU A 53 -15.46 4.60 -1.78
C LEU A 53 -14.85 3.84 -0.60
N ILE A 54 -13.68 4.26 -0.11
CA ILE A 54 -12.94 3.54 0.95
C ILE A 54 -13.41 3.90 2.36
N ARG A 55 -13.90 5.12 2.59
CA ARG A 55 -14.20 5.66 3.93
C ARG A 55 -15.14 4.80 4.78
N PRO A 56 -16.18 4.13 4.23
CA PRO A 56 -17.04 3.25 5.02
C PRO A 56 -16.30 2.01 5.58
N PHE A 57 -15.22 1.59 4.92
CA PHE A 57 -14.48 0.38 5.26
C PHE A 57 -13.18 0.68 6.00
N LEU A 58 -12.53 1.81 5.69
CA LEU A 58 -11.24 2.23 6.23
C LEU A 58 -11.30 3.70 6.69
N PRO A 59 -12.08 4.03 7.73
CA PRO A 59 -12.30 5.41 8.16
C PRO A 59 -11.03 6.11 8.67
N GLN A 60 -10.05 5.33 9.17
CA GLN A 60 -8.80 5.82 9.75
C GLN A 60 -7.74 6.16 8.69
N LEU A 61 -7.91 5.68 7.46
CA LEU A 61 -6.93 5.85 6.40
C LEU A 61 -6.77 7.32 5.97
N ASP A 62 -7.83 8.12 6.12
CA ASP A 62 -7.77 9.57 5.91
C ASP A 62 -6.81 10.27 6.90
N GLU A 63 -6.77 9.82 8.16
CA GLU A 63 -5.85 10.35 9.17
C GLU A 63 -4.41 9.92 8.89
N GLU A 64 -4.22 8.68 8.44
CA GLU A 64 -2.91 8.16 8.05
C GLU A 64 -2.33 8.92 6.84
N PHE A 65 -3.14 9.18 5.82
CA PHE A 65 -2.72 10.04 4.70
C PHE A 65 -2.38 11.46 5.16
N ALA A 66 -3.17 12.04 6.08
CA ALA A 66 -2.89 13.37 6.61
C ALA A 66 -1.53 13.40 7.34
N GLY A 67 -1.28 12.43 8.23
CA GLY A 67 -0.01 12.33 8.96
C GLY A 67 1.19 12.17 8.02
N PHE A 68 1.06 11.31 7.01
CA PHE A 68 2.08 11.12 6.00
C PHE A 68 2.35 12.40 5.19
N CYS A 69 1.29 13.04 4.70
CA CYS A 69 1.38 14.25 3.88
C CYS A 69 1.94 15.44 4.64
N ASP A 70 1.54 15.65 5.89
CA ASP A 70 2.06 16.72 6.74
C ASP A 70 3.55 16.56 6.98
N GLU A 71 3.99 15.33 7.31
CA GLU A 71 5.40 15.03 7.57
C GLU A 71 6.24 15.12 6.29
N MET A 72 5.70 14.73 5.13
CA MET A 72 6.37 14.86 3.82
C MET A 72 6.27 16.26 3.21
N GLN A 73 5.47 17.16 3.78
CA GLN A 73 5.14 18.47 3.21
C GLN A 73 4.64 18.36 1.77
N LEU A 74 3.68 17.44 1.55
CA LEU A 74 3.21 17.00 0.24
C LEU A 74 1.68 17.04 0.17
N HIS A 75 1.14 17.44 -0.97
CA HIS A 75 -0.30 17.31 -1.22
C HIS A 75 -0.70 15.86 -1.56
N GLU A 76 -1.79 15.34 -0.98
CA GLU A 76 -2.24 13.93 -1.10
C GLU A 76 -2.41 13.43 -2.54
N ARG A 77 -2.74 14.33 -3.47
CA ARG A 77 -2.82 14.07 -4.93
C ARG A 77 -1.55 13.49 -5.55
N TYR A 78 -0.40 13.61 -4.90
CA TYR A 78 0.86 13.02 -5.37
C TYR A 78 1.08 11.60 -4.83
N LEU A 79 0.25 11.11 -3.91
CA LEU A 79 0.36 9.75 -3.41
C LEU A 79 0.02 8.74 -4.52
N THR A 80 0.90 7.77 -4.71
CA THR A 80 0.68 6.68 -5.69
C THR A 80 -0.58 5.89 -5.37
N PHE A 81 -0.98 5.80 -4.09
CA PHE A 81 -2.20 5.12 -3.66
C PHE A 81 -3.44 5.50 -4.48
N PHE A 82 -3.66 6.80 -4.70
CA PHE A 82 -4.83 7.24 -5.48
C PHE A 82 -4.70 6.89 -6.95
N TYR A 83 -3.48 6.85 -7.50
CA TYR A 83 -3.27 6.41 -8.88
C TYR A 83 -3.48 4.90 -9.04
N SER A 84 -2.92 4.10 -8.14
CA SER A 84 -3.01 2.63 -8.21
C SER A 84 -4.43 2.12 -7.99
N SER A 85 -5.25 2.86 -7.24
CA SER A 85 -6.68 2.56 -7.04
C SER A 85 -7.51 2.57 -8.32
N HIS A 86 -6.99 3.14 -9.41
CA HIS A 86 -7.64 3.16 -10.73
C HIS A 86 -7.00 2.20 -11.74
N LEU A 87 -5.96 1.45 -11.35
CA LEU A 87 -5.36 0.43 -12.22
C LEU A 87 -6.21 -0.83 -12.20
N GLN A 88 -6.31 -1.51 -13.33
CA GLN A 88 -6.82 -2.88 -13.41
C GLN A 88 -5.63 -3.86 -13.41
N PRO A 89 -5.21 -4.40 -12.26
CA PRO A 89 -4.16 -5.41 -12.23
C PRO A 89 -4.70 -6.78 -12.67
N GLY A 90 -3.85 -7.55 -13.35
CA GLY A 90 -4.01 -9.00 -13.42
C GLY A 90 -3.49 -9.62 -12.12
N CYS A 91 -4.14 -10.66 -11.61
CA CYS A 91 -3.56 -11.50 -10.58
C CYS A 91 -3.96 -12.96 -10.78
N SER A 92 -3.10 -13.88 -10.37
CA SER A 92 -3.43 -15.29 -10.23
C SER A 92 -3.47 -15.65 -8.76
N HIS A 93 -4.54 -16.33 -8.35
CA HIS A 93 -4.81 -16.68 -6.97
C HIS A 93 -5.18 -18.17 -6.91
N CYS A 94 -4.53 -18.91 -6.03
CA CYS A 94 -4.79 -20.33 -5.82
C CYS A 94 -4.94 -20.61 -4.32
N VAL A 95 -5.99 -21.36 -3.96
CA VAL A 95 -6.14 -21.89 -2.61
C VAL A 95 -6.24 -23.41 -2.72
N ARG A 96 -5.36 -24.11 -2.01
CA ARG A 96 -5.46 -25.54 -1.80
C ARG A 96 -5.95 -25.76 -0.37
N GLN A 97 -7.19 -26.18 -0.23
CA GLN A 97 -7.74 -26.59 1.06
C GLN A 97 -6.98 -27.85 1.54
N GLY A 98 -6.51 -27.80 2.78
CA GLY A 98 -5.94 -28.96 3.44
C GLY A 98 -7.05 -29.90 3.94
N ASP A 99 -6.79 -31.21 3.93
CA ASP A 99 -7.65 -32.18 4.60
C ASP A 99 -7.40 -32.15 6.11
N MET A 100 -8.41 -31.74 6.89
CA MET A 100 -8.34 -31.69 8.35
C MET A 100 -8.12 -33.06 8.97
N ALA A 101 -8.60 -34.14 8.35
CA ALA A 101 -8.40 -35.51 8.85
C ALA A 101 -6.95 -36.00 8.69
N ALA A 102 -6.21 -35.42 7.74
CA ALA A 102 -4.82 -35.76 7.46
C ALA A 102 -3.81 -34.76 8.08
N GLY A 103 -4.28 -33.78 8.87
CA GLY A 103 -3.44 -32.74 9.45
C GLY A 103 -2.84 -31.76 8.41
N GLN A 104 -3.39 -31.71 7.19
CA GLN A 104 -2.91 -30.82 6.14
C GLN A 104 -3.45 -29.41 6.35
N GLN A 105 -2.56 -28.42 6.30
CA GLN A 105 -2.93 -27.01 6.36
C GLN A 105 -3.43 -26.51 5.01
N THR A 106 -4.36 -25.57 5.03
CA THR A 106 -4.75 -24.82 3.83
C THR A 106 -3.60 -23.93 3.38
N VAL A 107 -3.23 -24.03 2.10
CA VAL A 107 -2.18 -23.21 1.49
C VAL A 107 -2.81 -22.23 0.51
N MET A 108 -2.46 -20.96 0.64
CA MET A 108 -2.85 -19.88 -0.27
C MET A 108 -1.62 -19.38 -1.00
N LEU A 109 -1.71 -19.27 -2.33
CA LEU A 109 -0.70 -18.67 -3.18
C LEU A 109 -1.35 -17.55 -4.00
N ARG A 110 -0.68 -16.40 -4.07
CA ARG A 110 -1.12 -15.26 -4.87
C ARG A 110 0.08 -14.65 -5.57
N ASN A 111 -0.01 -14.54 -6.89
CA ASN A 111 0.92 -13.75 -7.70
C ASN A 111 0.25 -12.44 -8.08
N TYR A 112 1.02 -11.36 -8.00
CA TYR A 112 0.60 -10.05 -8.46
C TYR A 112 1.37 -9.71 -9.74
N ASP A 113 0.64 -9.61 -10.85
CA ASP A 113 1.24 -9.26 -12.14
C ASP A 113 1.33 -7.74 -12.25
N PHE A 114 2.39 -7.19 -11.65
CA PHE A 114 2.70 -5.78 -11.70
C PHE A 114 3.97 -5.50 -12.50
N SER A 115 4.03 -4.33 -13.13
CA SER A 115 5.32 -3.76 -13.56
C SER A 115 6.26 -3.70 -12.34
N PRO A 116 7.58 -3.91 -12.50
CA PRO A 116 8.55 -3.84 -11.40
C PRO A 116 8.46 -2.55 -10.56
N ILE A 117 7.91 -1.48 -11.12
CA ILE A 117 7.67 -0.20 -10.44
C ILE A 117 6.64 -0.34 -9.29
N PHE A 118 5.70 -1.28 -9.37
CA PHE A 118 4.65 -1.50 -8.35
C PHE A 118 4.88 -2.75 -7.49
N LEU A 119 6.02 -3.45 -7.64
CA LEU A 119 6.31 -4.74 -7.00
C LEU A 119 6.20 -4.70 -5.46
N MET A 120 6.25 -3.52 -4.84
CA MET A 120 6.16 -3.30 -3.39
C MET A 120 4.83 -2.75 -2.89
N ILE A 121 3.87 -2.40 -3.76
CA ILE A 121 2.54 -1.93 -3.35
C ILE A 121 1.58 -3.12 -3.34
N CYS A 122 1.73 -3.99 -2.34
CA CYS A 122 0.68 -4.92 -1.96
C CYS A 122 0.05 -4.39 -0.67
N VAL A 123 -1.02 -3.60 -0.83
CA VAL A 123 -1.89 -3.25 0.31
C VAL A 123 -3.01 -4.28 0.35
N LEU A 124 -2.89 -5.19 1.34
CA LEU A 124 -3.87 -6.16 1.86
C LEU A 124 -4.52 -7.13 0.84
#